data_AF-A0A2R2MKM2-F1
#
_entry.id   AF-A0A2R2MKM2-F1
#
_cell.length_a   1.000
_cell.length_b   1.000
_cell.length_c   1.000
_cell.angle_alpha   90.00
_cell.angle_beta   90.00
_cell.angle_gamma   90.00
#
_symmetry.space_group_name_H-M   'P 1'
#
loop_
_entity.id
_entity.type
_entity.pdbx_description
1 polymer ?
#
loop_
_entity_poly.entity_id
_entity_poly.type
_entity_poly.pdbx_seq_one_letter_code
_entity_poly.pdbx_strand_id
1 'polypeptide(L)'
;MSDAELPDSKRRREAFHDERTMSVSAMVIPGREGRHIAKGCYAGRSVAVFTSGGDAQGMNAAVRAVVRMGIYVGCRVYCIREGYQGMVDGGDNIVEASWASVSGILQQGGTTIGSARCKDFREKEGRLKAAFNLIQREITNIVCIGGDGSLTGANCFRNEWPELLQDLVSQGKITKQQADKCQHLHIVGMVGSIDNDFCGTDMTIGTDSALHRIIEAVDAITTTAQSMRLKD
;
A
#
# COMPACT_ATOMS: atom_id res chain seq x y z
N MET A 1 15.15 -37.16 -61.30
CA MET A 1 15.75 -37.21 -59.95
C MET A 1 15.26 -35.96 -59.24
N SER A 2 13.99 -35.89 -58.84
CA SER A 2 13.42 -36.47 -57.61
C SER A 2 14.25 -36.14 -56.39
N ASP A 3 13.95 -35.01 -55.75
CA ASP A 3 13.97 -34.93 -54.30
C ASP A 3 12.67 -34.27 -53.86
N ALA A 4 11.97 -34.99 -53.00
CA ALA A 4 10.56 -34.85 -52.70
C ALA A 4 10.30 -33.72 -51.70
N GLU A 5 9.28 -32.91 -51.99
CA GLU A 5 8.64 -32.01 -51.03
C GLU A 5 8.10 -32.81 -49.85
N LEU A 6 8.55 -32.46 -48.63
CA LEU A 6 7.98 -32.97 -47.39
C LEU A 6 6.62 -32.29 -47.10
N PRO A 7 5.62 -33.04 -46.59
CA PRO A 7 4.23 -32.60 -46.56
C PRO A 7 3.92 -31.52 -45.51
N ASP A 8 2.94 -30.70 -45.89
CA ASP A 8 2.33 -29.51 -45.26
C ASP A 8 1.61 -29.78 -43.91
N SER A 9 2.25 -30.50 -42.98
CA SER A 9 1.72 -30.80 -41.64
C SER A 9 2.50 -30.13 -40.50
N LYS A 10 3.61 -29.43 -40.81
CA LYS A 10 4.42 -28.68 -39.83
C LYS A 10 4.21 -27.16 -39.85
N ARG A 11 3.48 -26.60 -40.83
CA ARG A 11 3.12 -25.16 -40.88
C ARG A 11 1.77 -24.81 -40.25
N ARG A 12 0.97 -25.81 -39.83
CA ARG A 12 -0.29 -25.61 -39.07
C ARG A 12 -0.14 -25.82 -37.56
N ARG A 13 1.05 -25.56 -37.01
CA ARG A 13 1.30 -25.49 -35.56
C ARG A 13 1.85 -24.13 -35.12
N GLU A 14 1.65 -23.11 -35.97
CA GLU A 14 1.51 -21.74 -35.53
C GLU A 14 0.01 -21.48 -35.32
N ALA A 15 -0.32 -20.72 -34.28
CA ALA A 15 -1.67 -20.38 -33.81
C ALA A 15 -2.39 -21.46 -32.99
N PHE A 16 -1.84 -21.89 -31.85
CA PHE A 16 -2.63 -22.30 -30.66
C PHE A 16 -1.70 -22.60 -29.47
N HIS A 17 -0.92 -21.61 -29.00
CA HIS A 17 -0.43 -21.65 -27.61
C HIS A 17 0.02 -20.28 -27.13
N ASP A 18 -0.56 -19.90 -25.99
CA ASP A 18 -0.22 -18.82 -25.08
C ASP A 18 -0.66 -17.38 -25.42
N GLU A 19 -1.97 -17.22 -25.66
CA GLU A 19 -2.71 -16.11 -25.02
C GLU A 19 -2.80 -16.39 -23.50
N ARG A 20 -1.67 -16.27 -22.80
CA ARG A 20 -1.72 -15.96 -21.37
C ARG A 20 -1.75 -14.45 -21.28
N THR A 21 -2.95 -13.92 -21.03
CA THR A 21 -3.16 -12.60 -20.43
C THR A 21 -2.19 -12.45 -19.26
N MET A 22 -1.04 -11.83 -19.53
CA MET A 22 -0.21 -11.27 -18.47
C MET A 22 -1.05 -10.16 -17.85
N SER A 23 -1.59 -10.43 -16.67
CA SER A 23 -2.10 -9.40 -15.79
C SER A 23 -0.92 -8.52 -15.39
N VAL A 24 -0.68 -7.45 -16.16
CA VAL A 24 0.29 -6.41 -15.82
C VAL A 24 -0.19 -5.76 -14.53
N SER A 25 0.24 -6.31 -13.39
CA SER A 25 -0.28 -5.95 -12.07
C SER A 25 0.32 -4.63 -11.56
N ALA A 26 1.43 -4.20 -12.16
CA ALA A 26 2.09 -2.93 -11.90
C ALA A 26 2.57 -2.32 -13.23
N MET A 27 1.85 -1.30 -13.71
CA MET A 27 2.33 -0.46 -14.81
C MET A 27 3.13 0.68 -14.21
N VAL A 28 4.41 0.81 -14.58
CA VAL A 28 5.23 1.96 -14.23
C VAL A 28 4.73 3.15 -15.05
N ILE A 29 3.99 4.05 -14.42
CA ILE A 29 3.51 5.28 -15.06
C ILE A 29 4.56 6.36 -14.80
N PRO A 30 5.13 7.01 -15.85
CA PRO A 30 6.08 8.10 -15.65
C PRO A 30 5.49 9.21 -14.78
N GLY A 31 6.29 9.71 -13.84
CA GLY A 31 5.91 10.76 -12.91
C GLY A 31 5.42 12.02 -13.64
N ARG A 32 4.40 12.67 -13.10
CA ARG A 32 3.92 13.97 -13.61
C ARG A 32 4.68 15.13 -12.94
N GLU A 33 5.99 15.00 -12.86
CA GLU A 33 6.87 16.00 -12.24
C GLU A 33 6.70 17.36 -12.94
N GLY A 34 6.69 18.44 -12.17
CA GLY A 34 6.48 19.81 -12.69
C GLY A 34 5.04 20.16 -13.10
N ARG A 35 4.09 19.21 -13.05
CA ARG A 35 2.69 19.50 -13.36
C ARG A 35 2.02 20.26 -12.21
N HIS A 36 1.46 21.43 -12.50
CA HIS A 36 0.74 22.22 -11.51
C HIS A 36 -0.54 21.49 -11.05
N ILE A 37 -0.66 21.25 -9.74
CA ILE A 37 -1.85 20.67 -9.11
C ILE A 37 -2.67 21.80 -8.50
N ALA A 38 -3.81 22.11 -9.14
CA ALA A 38 -4.74 23.11 -8.63
C ALA A 38 -5.41 22.62 -7.34
N LYS A 39 -5.63 23.55 -6.40
CA LYS A 39 -6.38 23.30 -5.17
C LYS A 39 -7.81 22.83 -5.52
N GLY A 40 -8.32 21.82 -4.83
CA GLY A 40 -9.69 21.33 -5.00
C GLY A 40 -9.97 20.51 -6.27
N CYS A 41 -8.95 20.13 -7.05
CA CYS A 41 -9.14 19.42 -8.32
C CYS A 41 -9.76 18.03 -8.22
N TYR A 42 -9.83 17.45 -7.02
CA TYR A 42 -10.42 16.14 -6.73
C TYR A 42 -11.53 16.22 -5.67
N ALA A 43 -12.22 17.36 -5.58
CA ALA A 43 -13.35 17.57 -4.67
C ALA A 43 -14.39 16.43 -4.75
N GLY A 44 -14.82 15.94 -3.60
CA GLY A 44 -15.82 14.86 -3.49
C GLY A 44 -15.27 13.44 -3.57
N ARG A 45 -13.96 13.25 -3.77
CA ARG A 45 -13.32 11.92 -3.67
C ARG A 45 -12.88 11.62 -2.25
N SER A 46 -12.85 10.33 -1.91
CA SER A 46 -12.38 9.84 -0.61
C SER A 46 -11.07 9.07 -0.75
N VAL A 47 -10.12 9.33 0.15
CA VAL A 47 -8.82 8.64 0.25
C VAL A 47 -8.65 8.10 1.66
N ALA A 48 -8.22 6.86 1.81
CA ALA A 48 -7.78 6.31 3.10
C ALA A 48 -6.27 6.10 3.12
N VAL A 49 -5.65 6.33 4.27
CA VAL A 49 -4.24 6.03 4.52
C VAL A 49 -4.12 5.12 5.74
N PHE A 50 -3.25 4.12 5.65
CA PHE A 50 -2.98 3.20 6.75
C PHE A 50 -1.52 2.76 6.74
N THR A 51 -1.00 2.47 7.93
CA THR A 51 0.32 1.87 8.10
C THR A 51 0.19 0.42 8.50
N SER A 52 0.97 -0.49 7.91
CA SER A 52 0.89 -1.92 8.20
C SER A 52 2.26 -2.57 8.17
N GLY A 53 2.48 -3.55 9.07
CA GLY A 53 3.74 -4.29 9.18
C GLY A 53 4.63 -3.76 10.29
N GLY A 54 5.94 -4.03 10.18
CA GLY A 54 6.92 -3.39 11.06
C GLY A 54 6.89 -1.87 10.85
N ASP A 55 6.94 -1.11 11.94
CA ASP A 55 7.00 0.35 11.86
C ASP A 55 8.40 0.81 11.47
N ALA A 56 8.46 1.96 10.80
CA ALA A 56 9.70 2.57 10.38
C ALA A 56 9.65 4.08 10.64
N GLN A 57 10.77 4.66 11.08
CA GLN A 57 10.86 6.10 11.28
C GLN A 57 10.59 6.82 9.95
N GLY A 58 9.72 7.84 9.99
CA GLY A 58 9.27 8.57 8.81
C GLY A 58 7.90 8.16 8.28
N MET A 59 7.28 7.08 8.77
CA MET A 59 5.89 6.73 8.43
C MET A 59 4.91 7.85 8.79
N ASN A 60 5.10 8.54 9.92
CA ASN A 60 4.30 9.71 10.28
C ASN A 60 4.43 10.87 9.29
N ALA A 61 5.63 11.06 8.71
CA ALA A 61 5.85 12.06 7.67
C ALA A 61 5.05 11.73 6.41
N ALA A 62 5.02 10.45 6.02
CA ALA A 62 4.24 9.95 4.90
C ALA A 62 2.72 10.10 5.13
N VAL A 63 2.21 9.67 6.29
CA VAL A 63 0.80 9.87 6.67
C VAL A 63 0.43 11.35 6.62
N ARG A 64 1.25 12.22 7.21
CA ARG A 64 1.04 13.68 7.18
C ARG A 64 1.01 14.23 5.75
N ALA A 65 1.91 13.78 4.87
CA ALA A 65 1.96 14.22 3.48
C ALA A 65 0.69 13.83 2.73
N VAL A 66 0.26 12.57 2.87
CA VAL A 66 -0.98 12.06 2.24
C VAL A 66 -2.20 12.84 2.73
N VAL A 67 -2.35 13.05 4.03
CA VAL A 67 -3.47 13.80 4.60
C VAL A 67 -3.49 15.25 4.12
N ARG A 68 -2.36 15.96 4.22
CA ARG A 68 -2.32 17.39 3.82
C ARG A 68 -2.52 17.56 2.32
N MET A 69 -1.93 16.69 1.51
CA MET A 69 -2.10 16.74 0.06
C MET A 69 -3.52 16.38 -0.36
N GLY A 70 -4.11 15.36 0.26
CA GLY A 70 -5.51 14.97 0.03
C GLY A 70 -6.48 16.11 0.33
N ILE A 71 -6.33 16.77 1.49
CA ILE A 71 -7.13 17.95 1.85
C ILE A 71 -6.90 19.11 0.87
N TYR A 72 -5.65 19.36 0.46
CA TYR A 72 -5.31 20.42 -0.49
C TYR A 72 -6.01 20.22 -1.85
N VAL A 73 -6.06 18.99 -2.36
CA VAL A 73 -6.77 18.68 -3.61
C VAL A 73 -8.29 18.53 -3.44
N GLY A 74 -8.83 18.71 -2.23
CA GLY A 74 -10.27 18.67 -1.94
C GLY A 74 -10.84 17.27 -1.65
N CYS A 75 -9.99 16.26 -1.48
CA CYS A 75 -10.44 14.93 -1.07
C CYS A 75 -10.81 14.91 0.42
N ARG A 76 -11.78 14.05 0.77
CA ARG A 76 -11.99 13.60 2.15
C ARG A 76 -10.94 12.54 2.48
N VAL A 77 -10.17 12.75 3.54
CA VAL A 77 -9.09 11.81 3.90
C VAL A 77 -9.45 11.07 5.18
N TYR A 78 -9.24 9.76 5.21
CA TYR A 78 -9.46 8.90 6.36
C TYR A 78 -8.13 8.26 6.79
N CYS A 79 -7.86 8.25 8.10
CA CYS A 79 -6.81 7.43 8.67
C CYS A 79 -7.42 6.13 9.20
N ILE A 80 -6.89 5.00 8.75
CA ILE A 80 -7.26 3.68 9.29
C ILE A 80 -6.23 3.32 10.35
N ARG A 81 -6.71 3.13 11.58
CA ARG A 81 -5.88 2.76 12.72
C ARG A 81 -5.55 1.27 12.70
N GLU A 82 -4.42 0.90 13.31
CA GLU A 82 -4.00 -0.50 13.47
C GLU A 82 -3.93 -1.29 12.15
N GLY A 83 -3.55 -0.60 11.07
CA GLY A 83 -3.36 -1.18 9.74
C GLY A 83 -4.57 -1.95 9.21
N TYR A 84 -4.32 -3.18 8.74
CA TYR A 84 -5.38 -4.05 8.25
C TYR A 84 -6.38 -4.46 9.33
N GLN A 85 -5.95 -4.53 10.61
CA GLN A 85 -6.86 -4.92 11.68
C GLN A 85 -7.97 -3.89 11.85
N GLY A 86 -7.64 -2.60 11.94
CA GLY A 86 -8.67 -1.58 12.04
C GLY A 86 -9.49 -1.41 10.76
N MET A 87 -8.96 -1.83 9.60
CA MET A 87 -9.75 -1.92 8.37
C MET A 87 -10.85 -2.99 8.49
N VAL A 88 -10.51 -4.16 9.04
CA VAL A 88 -11.45 -5.27 9.29
C VAL A 88 -12.45 -4.94 10.39
N ASP A 89 -11.98 -4.36 11.49
CA ASP A 89 -12.81 -3.98 12.64
C ASP A 89 -13.79 -2.84 12.28
N GLY A 90 -13.36 -1.91 11.43
CA GLY A 90 -14.19 -0.79 10.99
C GLY A 90 -14.52 0.18 12.12
N GLY A 91 -15.68 0.83 12.03
CA GLY A 91 -16.18 1.74 13.06
C GLY A 91 -15.22 2.89 13.36
N ASP A 92 -14.82 2.99 14.64
CA ASP A 92 -13.95 4.05 15.18
C ASP A 92 -12.49 3.93 14.75
N ASN A 93 -12.11 2.82 14.10
CA ASN A 93 -10.77 2.66 13.53
C ASN A 93 -10.60 3.41 12.20
N ILE A 94 -11.68 3.78 11.51
CA ILE A 94 -11.63 4.57 10.28
C ILE A 94 -12.08 5.99 10.58
N VAL A 95 -11.11 6.88 10.83
CA VAL A 95 -11.35 8.24 11.32
C VAL A 95 -11.09 9.25 10.22
N GLU A 96 -12.01 10.18 10.00
CA GLU A 96 -11.79 11.29 9.07
C GLU A 96 -10.69 12.22 9.60
N ALA A 97 -9.65 12.43 8.80
CA ALA A 97 -8.50 13.23 9.14
C ALA A 97 -8.75 14.72 8.85
N SER A 98 -8.24 15.57 9.73
CA SER A 98 -8.26 17.02 9.56
C SER A 98 -6.83 17.56 9.41
N TRP A 99 -6.69 18.83 9.04
CA TRP A 99 -5.37 19.46 9.01
C TRP A 99 -4.66 19.41 10.38
N ALA A 100 -5.44 19.54 11.46
CA ALA A 100 -4.95 19.49 12.82
C ALA A 100 -4.55 18.07 13.26
N SER A 101 -5.23 17.02 12.78
CA SER A 101 -4.99 15.64 13.23
C SER A 101 -3.60 15.10 12.87
N VAL A 102 -2.94 15.70 11.87
CA VAL A 102 -1.55 15.35 11.47
C VAL A 102 -0.54 16.45 11.79
N SER A 103 -0.87 17.33 12.74
CA SER A 103 0.07 18.35 13.24
C SER A 103 0.89 17.79 14.40
N GLY A 104 2.19 18.11 14.43
CA GLY A 104 3.09 17.66 15.49
C GLY A 104 3.49 16.17 15.43
N ILE A 105 3.11 15.43 14.40
CA ILE A 105 3.47 14.00 14.26
C ILE A 105 4.78 13.78 13.49
N LEU A 106 5.30 14.82 12.81
CA LEU A 106 6.43 14.70 11.88
C LEU A 106 7.71 14.16 12.55
N GLN A 107 7.95 14.61 13.78
CA GLN A 107 9.12 14.27 14.58
C GLN A 107 8.90 13.05 15.49
N GLN A 108 7.72 12.44 15.46
CA GLN A 108 7.42 11.27 16.28
C GLN A 108 7.91 10.00 15.58
N GLY A 109 8.52 9.09 16.35
CA GLY A 109 8.91 7.77 15.89
C GLY A 109 7.70 6.86 15.63
N GLY A 110 7.94 5.75 14.91
CA GLY A 110 6.92 4.77 14.57
C GLY A 110 5.77 5.35 13.75
N THR A 111 4.54 4.95 14.08
CA THR A 111 3.30 5.43 13.44
C THR A 111 2.25 5.84 14.48
N THR A 112 1.71 7.05 14.35
CA THR A 112 0.64 7.56 15.23
C THR A 112 -0.70 6.89 15.02
N ILE A 113 -0.87 6.19 13.88
CA ILE A 113 -2.09 5.46 13.56
C ILE A 113 -1.97 3.94 13.81
N GLY A 114 -0.81 3.44 14.26
CA GLY A 114 -0.60 2.02 14.58
C GLY A 114 -0.38 1.13 13.34
N SER A 115 0.23 -0.04 13.53
CA SER A 115 0.61 -0.96 12.45
C SER A 115 0.38 -2.45 12.78
N ALA A 116 -0.72 -2.75 13.47
CA ALA A 116 -1.02 -4.12 13.90
C ALA A 116 -0.97 -5.16 12.76
N ARG A 117 -0.39 -6.32 13.06
CA ARG A 117 -0.46 -7.49 12.20
C ARG A 117 -1.86 -8.07 12.26
N CYS A 118 -2.51 -8.25 11.12
CA CYS A 118 -3.87 -8.79 11.04
C CYS A 118 -3.84 -10.23 10.50
N LYS A 119 -4.32 -11.19 11.30
CA LYS A 119 -4.51 -12.58 10.83
C LYS A 119 -5.77 -12.70 10.00
N ASP A 120 -6.84 -12.02 10.41
CA ASP A 120 -8.15 -12.09 9.78
C ASP A 120 -8.13 -11.64 8.32
N PHE A 121 -7.26 -10.69 7.96
CA PHE A 121 -7.09 -10.22 6.58
C PHE A 121 -6.48 -11.27 5.65
N ARG A 122 -5.87 -12.34 6.19
CA ARG A 122 -5.41 -13.49 5.37
C ARG A 122 -6.57 -14.34 4.89
N GLU A 123 -7.70 -14.32 5.60
CA GLU A 123 -8.91 -15.03 5.24
C GLU A 123 -9.83 -14.16 4.38
N LYS A 124 -10.56 -14.79 3.45
CA LYS A 124 -11.51 -14.07 2.57
C LYS A 124 -12.60 -13.37 3.38
N GLU A 125 -13.02 -13.95 4.50
CA GLU A 125 -14.04 -13.35 5.38
C GLU A 125 -13.59 -12.01 5.99
N GLY A 126 -12.32 -11.92 6.44
CA GLY A 126 -11.77 -10.67 6.96
C GLY A 126 -11.66 -9.62 5.87
N ARG A 127 -11.22 -9.99 4.65
CA ARG A 127 -11.21 -9.08 3.50
C ARG A 127 -12.60 -8.60 3.11
N LEU A 128 -13.62 -9.46 3.22
CA LEU A 128 -15.02 -9.09 2.97
C LEU A 128 -15.53 -8.08 4.00
N LYS A 129 -15.19 -8.23 5.29
CA LYS A 129 -15.48 -7.23 6.34
C LYS A 129 -14.77 -5.90 6.07
N ALA A 130 -13.49 -5.95 5.72
CA ALA A 130 -12.72 -4.76 5.34
C ALA A 130 -13.33 -4.01 4.15
N ALA A 131 -13.67 -4.74 3.08
CA ALA A 131 -14.33 -4.17 1.90
C ALA A 131 -15.67 -3.50 2.26
N PHE A 132 -16.49 -4.17 3.07
CA PHE A 132 -17.74 -3.60 3.56
C PHE A 132 -17.52 -2.27 4.28
N ASN A 133 -16.58 -2.21 5.24
CA ASN A 133 -16.30 -1.00 6.01
C ASN A 133 -15.83 0.17 5.14
N LEU A 134 -15.03 -0.10 4.10
CA LEU A 134 -14.58 0.90 3.14
C LEU A 134 -15.74 1.44 2.30
N ILE A 135 -16.61 0.55 1.81
CA ILE A 135 -17.77 0.91 0.98
C ILE A 135 -18.79 1.75 1.76
N GLN A 136 -19.00 1.47 3.05
CA GLN A 136 -19.88 2.26 3.91
C GLN A 136 -19.46 3.74 3.99
N ARG A 137 -18.17 4.03 3.77
CA ARG A 137 -17.60 5.39 3.78
C ARG A 137 -17.26 5.91 2.38
N GLU A 138 -17.69 5.19 1.33
CA GLU A 138 -17.38 5.47 -0.08
C GLU A 138 -15.87 5.63 -0.34
N ILE A 139 -15.03 4.85 0.36
CA ILE A 139 -13.58 4.86 0.22
C ILE A 139 -13.17 3.94 -0.93
N THR A 140 -12.69 4.53 -2.02
CA THR A 140 -12.23 3.80 -3.22
C THR A 140 -10.75 4.03 -3.53
N ASN A 141 -10.09 4.92 -2.81
CA ASN A 141 -8.66 5.22 -2.97
C ASN A 141 -7.96 4.94 -1.66
N ILE A 142 -6.94 4.09 -1.68
CA ILE A 142 -6.21 3.67 -0.49
C ILE A 142 -4.72 3.87 -0.70
N VAL A 143 -4.05 4.45 0.30
CA VAL A 143 -2.60 4.55 0.39
C VAL A 143 -2.12 3.60 1.49
N CYS A 144 -1.41 2.56 1.07
CA CYS A 144 -0.78 1.59 1.97
C CYS A 144 0.67 2.01 2.23
N ILE A 145 1.03 2.23 3.49
CA ILE A 145 2.40 2.51 3.91
C ILE A 145 2.91 1.28 4.69
N GLY A 146 3.93 0.60 4.19
CA GLY A 146 4.45 -0.60 4.85
C GLY A 146 5.52 -1.33 4.06
N GLY A 147 5.94 -2.49 4.54
CA GLY A 147 6.90 -3.35 3.86
C GLY A 147 6.27 -4.27 2.81
N ASP A 148 7.09 -5.17 2.27
CA ASP A 148 6.72 -6.10 1.18
C ASP A 148 5.43 -6.88 1.44
N GLY A 149 5.31 -7.52 2.61
CA GLY A 149 4.12 -8.28 2.97
C GLY A 149 2.83 -7.44 3.02
N SER A 150 2.94 -6.18 3.44
CA SER A 150 1.79 -5.26 3.47
C SER A 150 1.36 -4.87 2.06
N LEU A 151 2.31 -4.58 1.18
CA LEU A 151 2.06 -4.20 -0.21
C LEU A 151 1.55 -5.37 -1.04
N THR A 152 2.06 -6.57 -0.81
CA THR A 152 1.56 -7.82 -1.39
C THR A 152 0.10 -8.06 -0.99
N GLY A 153 -0.22 -7.91 0.30
CA GLY A 153 -1.61 -8.01 0.78
C GLY A 153 -2.54 -6.99 0.12
N ALA A 154 -2.06 -5.77 -0.13
CA ALA A 154 -2.83 -4.73 -0.81
C ALA A 154 -3.09 -5.11 -2.28
N ASN A 155 -2.08 -5.64 -2.97
CA ASN A 155 -2.23 -6.11 -4.36
C ASN A 155 -3.25 -7.26 -4.48
N CYS A 156 -3.17 -8.25 -3.58
CA CYS A 156 -4.17 -9.33 -3.51
C CYS A 156 -5.58 -8.76 -3.28
N PHE A 157 -5.73 -7.84 -2.34
CA PHE A 157 -7.01 -7.21 -2.03
C PHE A 157 -7.62 -6.45 -3.22
N ARG A 158 -6.79 -5.76 -4.01
CA ARG A 158 -7.23 -5.09 -5.24
C ARG A 158 -7.71 -6.08 -6.30
N ASN A 159 -6.99 -7.18 -6.49
CA ASN A 159 -7.34 -8.19 -7.48
C ASN A 159 -8.65 -8.92 -7.13
N GLU A 160 -8.86 -9.19 -5.84
CA GLU A 160 -10.07 -9.85 -5.33
C GLU A 160 -11.27 -8.89 -5.19
N TRP A 161 -11.06 -7.57 -5.30
CA TRP A 161 -12.10 -6.56 -5.06
C TRP A 161 -13.41 -6.78 -5.83
N PRO A 162 -13.41 -7.12 -7.14
CA PRO A 162 -14.65 -7.36 -7.87
C PRO A 162 -15.45 -8.56 -7.33
N GLU A 163 -14.76 -9.61 -6.89
CA GLU A 163 -15.40 -10.80 -6.30
C GLU A 163 -16.01 -10.45 -4.93
N LEU A 164 -15.28 -9.70 -4.10
CA LEU A 164 -15.78 -9.24 -2.80
C LEU A 164 -17.03 -8.37 -2.94
N LEU A 165 -17.10 -7.51 -3.96
CA LEU A 165 -18.30 -6.72 -4.24
C LEU A 165 -19.50 -7.60 -4.60
N GLN A 166 -19.30 -8.61 -5.45
CA GLN A 166 -20.36 -9.56 -5.82
C GLN A 166 -20.87 -10.34 -4.61
N ASP A 167 -19.96 -10.80 -3.75
CA ASP A 167 -20.29 -11.51 -2.51
C ASP A 167 -21.06 -10.61 -1.52
N LEU A 168 -20.71 -9.33 -1.42
CA LEU A 168 -21.42 -8.38 -0.56
C LEU A 168 -22.83 -8.04 -1.07
N VAL A 169 -23.00 -7.95 -2.40
CA VAL A 169 -24.32 -7.75 -3.02
C VAL A 169 -25.19 -9.00 -2.88
N SER A 170 -24.64 -10.20 -3.07
CA SER A 170 -25.39 -11.45 -2.95
C SER A 170 -25.84 -11.72 -1.50
N GLN A 171 -25.03 -11.32 -0.51
CA GLN A 171 -25.40 -11.34 0.91
C GLN A 171 -26.39 -10.23 1.31
N GLY A 172 -26.73 -9.32 0.40
CA GLY A 172 -27.64 -8.20 0.68
C GLY A 172 -27.07 -7.15 1.65
N LYS A 173 -25.75 -7.13 1.88
CA LYS A 173 -25.09 -6.17 2.79
C LYS A 173 -24.92 -4.80 2.15
N ILE A 174 -24.78 -4.74 0.83
CA ILE A 174 -24.65 -3.50 0.07
C ILE A 174 -25.65 -3.46 -1.09
N THR A 175 -26.05 -2.25 -1.47
CA THR A 175 -26.91 -2.05 -2.64
C THR A 175 -26.09 -2.10 -3.95
N LYS A 176 -26.75 -2.43 -5.07
CA LYS A 176 -26.09 -2.40 -6.40
C LYS A 176 -25.52 -1.01 -6.73
N GLN A 177 -26.21 0.06 -6.35
CA GLN A 177 -25.72 1.43 -6.54
C GLN A 177 -24.41 1.73 -5.77
N GLN A 178 -24.27 1.21 -4.55
CA GLN A 178 -23.02 1.33 -3.78
C GLN A 178 -21.89 0.53 -4.42
N ALA A 179 -22.19 -0.67 -4.92
CA ALA A 179 -21.21 -1.49 -5.64
C ALA A 179 -20.73 -0.82 -6.93
N ASP A 180 -21.63 -0.19 -7.69
CA ASP A 180 -21.30 0.52 -8.94
C ASP A 180 -20.40 1.74 -8.66
N LYS A 181 -20.71 2.52 -7.61
CA LYS A 181 -19.85 3.65 -7.18
C LYS A 181 -18.46 3.20 -6.76
N CYS A 182 -18.34 2.03 -6.15
CA CYS A 182 -17.09 1.50 -5.61
C CYS A 182 -16.47 0.40 -6.48
N GLN A 183 -16.82 0.33 -7.77
CA GLN A 183 -16.43 -0.76 -8.66
C GLN A 183 -14.92 -0.97 -8.75
N HIS A 184 -14.15 0.12 -8.66
CA HIS A 184 -12.70 0.10 -8.77
C HIS A 184 -12.04 0.56 -7.47
N LEU A 185 -11.13 -0.28 -6.97
CA LEU A 185 -10.24 0.07 -5.89
C LEU A 185 -8.90 0.57 -6.43
N HIS A 186 -8.58 1.81 -6.13
CA HIS A 186 -7.28 2.40 -6.42
C HIS A 186 -6.37 2.24 -5.20
N ILE A 187 -5.23 1.58 -5.39
CA ILE A 187 -4.23 1.40 -4.34
C ILE A 187 -2.92 2.04 -4.78
N VAL A 188 -2.33 2.82 -3.87
CA VAL A 188 -0.97 3.33 -3.96
C VAL A 188 -0.16 2.76 -2.79
N GLY A 189 1.01 2.19 -3.10
CA GLY A 189 1.94 1.68 -2.10
C GLY A 189 3.07 2.67 -1.83
N MET A 190 3.45 2.83 -0.57
CA MET A 190 4.68 3.49 -0.14
C MET A 190 5.48 2.52 0.72
N VAL A 191 6.75 2.34 0.39
CA VAL A 191 7.59 1.36 1.10
C VAL A 191 8.14 1.98 2.39
N GLY A 192 7.64 1.49 3.52
CA GLY A 192 8.16 1.79 4.85
C GLY A 192 8.82 0.56 5.44
N SER A 193 10.15 0.53 5.40
CA SER A 193 11.00 -0.55 5.89
C SER A 193 12.37 0.02 6.27
N ILE A 194 12.99 -0.54 7.31
CA ILE A 194 14.37 -0.22 7.67
C ILE A 194 15.38 -1.05 6.86
N ASP A 195 14.93 -2.16 6.27
CA ASP A 195 15.79 -3.18 5.66
C ASP A 195 16.26 -2.82 4.23
N ASN A 196 15.60 -1.84 3.59
CA ASN A 196 15.84 -1.46 2.18
C ASN A 196 15.80 -2.65 1.20
N ASP A 197 14.85 -3.55 1.42
CA ASP A 197 14.75 -4.86 0.75
C ASP A 197 13.65 -4.93 -0.33
N PHE A 198 12.98 -3.82 -0.62
CA PHE A 198 11.92 -3.78 -1.63
C PHE A 198 12.49 -3.46 -3.02
N CYS A 199 12.36 -4.40 -3.94
CA CYS A 199 12.87 -4.22 -5.30
C CYS A 199 12.10 -3.14 -6.06
N GLY A 200 12.82 -2.32 -6.84
CA GLY A 200 12.25 -1.22 -7.62
C GLY A 200 12.28 0.15 -6.94
N THR A 201 12.78 0.24 -5.70
CA THR A 201 13.08 1.52 -5.03
C THR A 201 14.56 1.57 -4.64
N ASP A 202 15.21 2.72 -4.81
CA ASP A 202 16.61 2.90 -4.38
C ASP A 202 16.74 2.99 -2.84
N MET A 203 15.72 3.53 -2.18
CA MET A 203 15.65 3.76 -0.73
C MET A 203 14.23 3.53 -0.21
N THR A 204 14.10 2.88 0.94
CA THR A 204 12.85 2.74 1.69
C THR A 204 12.75 3.72 2.86
N ILE A 205 11.52 4.11 3.22
CA ILE A 205 11.29 5.02 4.35
C ILE A 205 11.69 4.32 5.65
N GLY A 206 12.71 4.88 6.31
CA GLY A 206 13.22 4.40 7.60
C GLY A 206 14.66 3.91 7.57
N THR A 207 15.20 3.53 6.39
CA THR A 207 16.56 3.00 6.26
C THR A 207 17.62 3.97 6.78
N ASP A 208 17.60 5.23 6.36
CA ASP A 208 18.57 6.23 6.81
C ASP A 208 18.51 6.48 8.32
N SER A 209 17.29 6.54 8.87
CA SER A 209 17.10 6.68 10.32
C SER A 209 17.60 5.46 11.11
N ALA A 210 17.39 4.25 10.59
CA ALA A 210 17.92 3.04 11.19
C ALA A 210 19.45 3.00 11.13
N LEU A 211 20.04 3.35 9.98
CA LEU A 211 21.49 3.46 9.82
C LEU A 211 22.09 4.47 10.80
N HIS A 212 21.43 5.60 11.00
CA HIS A 212 21.87 6.60 11.96
C HIS A 212 21.93 6.03 13.40
N ARG A 213 20.93 5.24 13.80
CA ARG A 213 20.94 4.53 15.11
C ARG A 213 22.04 3.47 15.21
N ILE A 214 22.35 2.77 14.11
CA ILE A 214 23.45 1.80 14.07
C ILE A 214 24.78 2.53 14.28
N ILE A 215 25.01 3.65 13.59
CA ILE A 215 26.24 4.44 13.69
C ILE A 215 26.44 4.93 15.14
N GLU A 216 25.40 5.50 15.76
CA GLU A 216 25.48 5.95 17.15
C GLU A 216 25.85 4.81 18.12
N ALA A 217 25.28 3.62 17.93
CA ALA A 217 25.61 2.46 18.74
C ALA A 217 27.07 2.00 18.53
N VAL A 218 27.54 1.99 17.28
CA VAL A 218 28.93 1.64 16.94
C VAL A 218 29.90 2.67 17.52
N ASP A 219 29.61 3.97 17.42
CA ASP A 219 30.44 5.04 17.97
C ASP A 219 30.54 4.92 19.50
N ALA A 220 29.42 4.62 20.17
CA ALA A 220 29.41 4.39 21.62
C ALA A 220 30.30 3.21 22.04
N ILE A 221 30.32 2.12 21.27
CA ILE A 221 31.14 0.92 21.56
C ILE A 221 32.62 1.16 21.24
N THR A 222 32.92 1.91 20.18
CA THR A 222 34.28 2.10 19.64
C THR A 222 35.26 2.66 20.68
N THR A 223 34.82 3.61 21.50
CA THR A 223 35.69 4.24 22.52
C THR A 223 36.18 3.22 23.56
N THR A 224 35.32 2.30 23.99
CA THR A 224 35.67 1.23 24.94
C THR A 224 36.54 0.17 24.29
N ALA A 225 36.20 -0.24 23.06
CA ALA A 225 36.96 -1.25 22.32
C ALA A 225 38.41 -0.81 22.07
N GLN A 226 38.65 0.46 21.73
CA GLN A 226 39.99 1.00 21.53
C GLN A 226 40.81 1.06 22.84
N SER A 227 40.17 1.43 23.96
CA SER A 227 40.88 1.54 25.24
C SER A 227 41.45 0.22 25.76
N MET A 228 40.81 -0.92 25.48
CA MET A 228 41.28 -2.23 25.94
C MET A 228 42.43 -2.76 25.09
N ARG A 229 42.49 -2.40 23.80
CA ARG A 229 43.54 -2.84 22.88
C ARG A 229 44.91 -2.18 23.14
N LEU A 230 44.95 -1.06 23.85
CA LEU A 230 46.20 -0.34 24.19
C LEU A 230 46.86 -0.84 25.49
N LYS A 231 46.33 -1.90 26.12
CA LYS A 231 46.83 -2.43 27.39
C LYS A 231 47.61 -3.75 27.25
N ASP A 232 47.70 -4.31 26.04
CA ASP A 232 48.53 -5.46 25.66
C ASP A 232 49.72 -5.02 24.80
#